data_AF-A0AAD7D6B2-F1
#
_entry.id   AF-A0AAD7D6B2-F1
#
_cell.length_a   1.000
_cell.length_b   1.000
_cell.length_c   1.000
_cell.angle_alpha   90.00
_cell.angle_beta   90.00
_cell.angle_gamma   90.00
#
_symmetry.space_group_name_H-M   'P 1'
#
loop_
_entity.id
_entity.type
_entity.pdbx_description
1 polymer ?
#
loop_
_entity_poly.entity_id
_entity_poly.type
_entity_poly.pdbx_seq_one_letter_code
_entity_poly.pdbx_strand_id
1 'polypeptide(L)'
;MQMTQASIYTGFSLPAFTAIILITSRNPGLRVYAGSHCLVSDMEELDAVELLLKSASEDITAGNKVIAAEIVKVSYYRIHMFEALTIHGLRLLWYLPLAIIQAGAFISKSGILDKYLDLYKENQAKLLREKPTQSHTDYAWTAYTTWQISFDKLSQPAKNPVAALVVPAP
;
A
#
# COMPACT_ATOMS: atom_id res chain seq x y z
N MET A 1 0.13 -10.54 4.36
CA MET A 1 -0.33 -10.37 2.96
C MET A 1 0.49 -9.24 2.33
N GLN A 2 1.56 -9.58 1.60
CA GLN A 2 2.55 -8.63 1.07
C GLN A 2 2.27 -8.37 -0.41
N MET A 3 2.25 -7.12 -0.84
CA MET A 3 1.90 -6.66 -2.19
C MET A 3 2.98 -5.68 -2.69
N THR A 4 4.22 -6.12 -2.86
CA THR A 4 5.22 -5.35 -3.62
C THR A 4 6.10 -6.30 -4.39
N GLN A 5 5.61 -6.61 -5.58
CA GLN A 5 6.35 -6.77 -6.83
C GLN A 5 5.35 -7.43 -7.78
N ALA A 6 4.86 -6.69 -8.76
CA ALA A 6 4.17 -7.29 -9.88
C ALA A 6 5.17 -7.23 -11.03
N SER A 7 5.89 -8.32 -11.28
CA SER A 7 6.59 -8.48 -12.57
C SER A 7 5.55 -8.93 -13.58
N ILE A 8 5.37 -8.15 -14.65
CA ILE A 8 4.50 -8.51 -15.77
C ILE A 8 5.32 -9.39 -16.71
N TYR A 9 4.83 -10.59 -17.01
CA TYR A 9 5.44 -11.52 -17.95
C TYR A 9 4.55 -11.69 -19.17
N THR A 10 5.15 -11.66 -20.37
CA THR A 10 4.48 -11.99 -21.62
C THR A 10 5.09 -13.25 -22.24
N GLY A 11 4.24 -14.22 -22.61
CA GLY A 11 4.62 -15.23 -23.60
C GLY A 11 3.97 -16.62 -23.47
N PHE A 12 3.08 -16.94 -24.42
CA PHE A 12 2.98 -18.28 -25.01
C PHE A 12 2.35 -18.15 -26.41
N SER A 13 3.04 -18.60 -27.48
CA SER A 13 2.51 -18.59 -28.85
C SER A 13 2.11 -20.02 -29.23
N LEU A 14 0.83 -20.24 -29.57
CA LEU A 14 0.35 -21.48 -30.17
C LEU A 14 0.21 -21.31 -31.69
N PRO A 15 0.43 -22.35 -32.52
CA PRO A 15 0.71 -22.21 -33.96
C PRO A 15 -0.46 -21.77 -34.86
N ALA A 16 -1.56 -21.26 -34.32
CA ALA A 16 -2.71 -20.80 -35.11
C ALA A 16 -3.38 -19.52 -34.57
N PHE A 17 -3.00 -19.04 -33.38
CA PHE A 17 -3.54 -17.84 -32.76
C PHE A 17 -2.45 -17.16 -31.92
N THR A 18 -2.21 -15.87 -32.15
CA THR A 18 -1.32 -15.05 -31.33
C THR A 18 -2.03 -14.64 -30.03
N ALA A 19 -2.17 -15.59 -29.11
CA ALA A 19 -2.63 -15.29 -27.75
C ALA A 19 -1.48 -14.63 -26.96
N ILE A 20 -1.78 -13.56 -26.23
CA ILE A 20 -0.85 -12.92 -25.30
C ILE A 20 -1.31 -13.26 -23.89
N ILE A 21 -0.47 -13.98 -23.14
CA ILE A 21 -0.69 -14.26 -21.73
C ILE A 21 0.08 -13.23 -20.91
N LEU A 22 -0.62 -12.58 -19.97
CA LEU A 22 -0.06 -11.64 -19.02
C LEU A 22 -0.02 -12.30 -17.63
N ILE A 23 1.16 -12.42 -17.03
CA ILE A 23 1.31 -12.99 -15.68
C ILE A 23 1.90 -11.91 -14.76
N THR A 24 1.31 -11.72 -13.58
CA THR A 24 1.88 -10.86 -12.53
C THR A 24 2.46 -11.71 -11.40
N SER A 25 3.70 -11.44 -10.97
CA SER A 25 4.28 -12.19 -9.83
C SER A 25 5.23 -11.36 -8.96
N ARG A 26 5.24 -11.72 -7.66
CA ARG A 26 6.17 -11.25 -6.63
C ARG A 26 7.48 -12.05 -6.57
N ASN A 27 7.61 -13.13 -7.35
CA ASN A 27 8.83 -13.93 -7.41
C ASN A 27 9.67 -13.52 -8.63
N PRO A 28 10.78 -12.78 -8.45
CA PRO A 28 11.65 -12.38 -9.55
C PRO A 28 12.32 -13.57 -10.24
N GLY A 29 12.43 -14.71 -9.56
CA GLY A 29 12.94 -15.96 -10.16
C GLY A 29 12.05 -16.50 -11.28
N LEU A 30 10.78 -16.08 -11.37
CA LEU A 30 9.89 -16.49 -12.47
C LEU A 30 10.18 -15.77 -13.80
N ARG A 31 11.05 -14.75 -13.81
CA ARG A 31 11.49 -14.05 -15.03
C ARG A 31 12.04 -15.00 -16.09
N VAL A 32 12.66 -16.10 -15.66
CA VAL A 32 13.25 -17.10 -16.55
C VAL A 32 12.23 -17.82 -17.43
N TYR A 33 10.95 -17.82 -17.05
CA TYR A 33 9.86 -18.49 -17.78
C TYR A 33 9.09 -17.56 -18.73
N ALA A 34 9.50 -16.29 -18.82
CA ALA A 34 8.81 -15.28 -19.62
C ALA A 34 9.61 -14.90 -20.86
N GLY A 35 8.92 -14.66 -21.98
CA GLY A 35 9.54 -14.14 -23.20
C GLY A 35 9.96 -12.66 -23.07
N SER A 36 9.22 -11.90 -22.27
CA SER A 36 9.61 -10.55 -21.84
C SER A 36 9.12 -10.28 -20.42
N HIS A 37 9.79 -9.38 -19.72
CA HIS A 37 9.40 -8.96 -18.37
C HIS A 37 9.51 -7.45 -18.18
N CYS A 38 8.58 -6.90 -17.41
CA CYS A 38 8.64 -5.51 -16.94
C CYS A 38 8.58 -5.49 -15.41
N LEU A 39 9.51 -4.76 -14.79
CA LEU A 39 9.45 -4.45 -13.38
C LEU A 39 8.51 -3.25 -13.18
N VAL A 40 7.39 -3.47 -12.52
CA VAL A 40 6.55 -2.36 -12.05
C VAL A 40 7.21 -1.80 -10.79
N SER A 41 7.84 -0.63 -10.93
CA SER A 41 8.45 0.12 -9.84
C SER A 41 7.42 0.92 -9.04
N ASP A 42 7.89 1.61 -8.00
CA ASP A 42 7.05 2.47 -7.18
C ASP A 42 6.55 3.70 -7.94
N MET A 43 5.48 4.30 -7.42
CA MET A 43 4.88 5.55 -7.89
C MET A 43 5.78 6.75 -7.58
N GLU A 44 5.71 7.84 -8.34
CA GLU A 44 6.44 9.07 -8.01
C GLU A 44 5.75 9.87 -6.88
N GLU A 45 6.49 10.76 -6.21
CA GLU A 45 5.94 11.57 -5.09
C GLU A 45 4.72 12.39 -5.51
N LEU A 46 4.80 13.04 -6.68
CA LEU A 46 3.74 13.91 -7.16
C LEU A 46 2.48 13.11 -7.48
N ASP A 47 2.64 11.96 -8.15
CA ASP A 47 1.55 11.03 -8.43
C ASP A 47 0.93 10.48 -7.14
N ALA A 48 1.75 10.22 -6.13
CA ALA A 48 1.31 9.75 -4.82
C ALA A 48 0.49 10.78 -4.05
N VAL A 49 0.93 12.05 -4.07
CA VAL A 49 0.19 13.18 -3.49
C VAL A 49 -1.15 13.37 -4.20
N GLU A 50 -1.13 13.35 -5.53
CA GLU A 50 -2.34 13.47 -6.33
C GLU A 50 -3.31 12.31 -6.08
N LEU A 51 -2.80 11.07 -6.00
CA LEU A 51 -3.58 9.89 -5.68
C LEU A 51 -4.21 9.98 -4.28
N LEU A 52 -3.47 10.46 -3.29
CA LEU A 52 -3.98 10.65 -1.93
C LEU A 52 -5.14 11.65 -1.92
N LEU A 53 -4.96 12.82 -2.53
CA LEU A 53 -5.99 13.87 -2.55
C LEU A 53 -7.24 13.41 -3.32
N LYS A 54 -7.06 12.74 -4.47
CA LYS A 54 -8.17 12.16 -5.24
C LYS A 54 -8.94 11.12 -4.42
N SER A 55 -8.24 10.20 -3.75
CA SER A 55 -8.89 9.16 -2.94
C SER A 55 -9.49 9.71 -1.64
N ALA A 56 -8.96 10.81 -1.11
CA ALA A 56 -9.51 11.56 0.01
C ALA A 56 -10.75 12.40 -0.36
N SER A 57 -11.07 12.55 -1.64
CA SER A 57 -12.07 13.50 -2.13
C SER A 57 -11.75 14.95 -1.72
N GLU A 58 -10.46 15.28 -1.68
CA GLU A 58 -9.93 16.59 -1.30
C GLU A 58 -9.48 17.37 -2.53
N ASP A 59 -9.66 18.68 -2.51
CA ASP A 59 -9.23 19.55 -3.62
C ASP A 59 -7.71 19.63 -3.71
N ILE A 60 -7.21 19.74 -4.94
CA ILE A 60 -5.78 19.82 -5.27
C ILE A 60 -5.28 21.27 -5.08
N THR A 61 -5.38 21.78 -3.85
CA THR A 61 -4.92 23.11 -3.46
C THR A 61 -3.46 23.10 -3.00
N ALA A 62 -2.79 24.25 -2.97
CA ALA A 62 -1.42 24.35 -2.47
C ALA A 62 -1.30 23.91 -0.99
N GLY A 63 -2.27 24.26 -0.14
CA GLY A 63 -2.29 23.84 1.27
C GLY A 63 -2.46 22.33 1.42
N ASN A 64 -3.44 21.75 0.73
CA ASN A 64 -3.70 20.31 0.79
C ASN A 64 -2.53 19.49 0.22
N LYS A 65 -1.85 19.98 -0.82
CA LYS A 65 -0.63 19.35 -1.37
C LYS A 65 0.49 19.28 -0.34
N VAL A 66 0.69 20.31 0.47
CA VAL A 66 1.73 20.30 1.51
C VAL A 66 1.43 19.23 2.56
N ILE A 67 0.21 19.19 3.06
CA ILE A 67 -0.21 18.19 4.07
C ILE A 67 -0.14 16.77 3.49
N ALA A 68 -0.66 16.58 2.27
CA ALA A 68 -0.61 15.31 1.57
C ALA A 68 0.83 14.83 1.32
N ALA A 69 1.74 15.74 0.95
CA ALA A 69 3.15 15.40 0.79
C ALA A 69 3.78 14.91 2.09
N GLU A 70 3.43 15.48 3.24
CA GLU A 70 3.91 15.00 4.54
C GLU A 70 3.36 13.61 4.90
N ILE A 71 2.07 13.36 4.63
CA ILE A 71 1.45 12.05 4.83
C ILE A 71 2.12 10.98 3.97
N VAL A 72 2.33 11.30 2.70
CA VAL A 72 2.98 10.43 1.74
C VAL A 72 4.44 10.15 2.16
N LYS A 73 5.15 11.15 2.72
CA LYS A 73 6.54 11.01 3.20
C LYS A 73 6.69 10.25 4.52
N VAL A 74 5.70 10.22 5.40
CA VAL A 74 5.82 9.44 6.65
C VAL A 74 5.74 7.92 6.39
N SER A 75 5.14 7.52 5.26
CA SER A 75 5.29 6.14 4.75
C SER A 75 6.74 5.79 4.37
N TYR A 76 7.61 6.80 4.19
CA TYR A 76 8.97 6.66 3.66
C TYR A 76 10.07 6.70 4.74
N TYR A 77 9.91 7.46 5.85
CA TYR A 77 11.09 7.93 6.62
C TYR A 77 11.55 7.08 7.82
N ARG A 78 10.90 5.97 8.22
CA ARG A 78 11.43 5.11 9.33
C ARG A 78 12.24 3.89 8.87
N ILE A 79 12.80 3.94 7.67
CA ILE A 79 13.75 2.93 7.16
C ILE A 79 15.22 3.28 7.43
N HIS A 80 15.56 4.53 7.75
CA HIS A 80 16.96 4.96 7.79
C HIS A 80 17.63 5.03 9.18
N MET A 81 17.10 4.35 10.20
CA MET A 81 17.76 4.31 11.53
C MET A 81 18.43 2.97 11.88
N PHE A 82 18.55 2.04 10.92
CA PHE A 82 19.39 0.87 11.10
C PHE A 82 20.19 0.61 9.81
N GLU A 83 21.45 1.04 9.86
CA GLU A 83 22.55 0.75 8.94
C GLU A 83 22.41 1.18 7.47
N ALA A 84 23.10 2.27 7.16
CA ALA A 84 23.69 2.49 5.85
C ALA A 84 24.75 1.41 5.56
N LEU A 85 24.32 0.20 5.18
CA LEU A 85 25.21 -0.80 4.58
C LEU A 85 24.68 -1.20 3.20
N THR A 86 25.21 -0.47 2.22
CA THR A 86 25.56 -0.87 0.86
C THR A 86 25.20 -2.31 0.44
N ILE A 87 24.12 -2.46 -0.33
CA ILE A 87 24.12 -3.33 -1.51
C ILE A 87 23.54 -2.51 -2.67
N HIS A 88 24.38 -2.31 -3.68
CA HIS A 88 24.05 -1.69 -4.96
C HIS A 88 22.82 -2.36 -5.60
N GLY A 89 21.72 -1.60 -5.79
CA GLY A 89 20.73 -1.91 -6.82
C GLY A 89 19.25 -1.85 -6.46
N LEU A 90 18.83 -1.76 -5.20
CA LEU A 90 17.40 -1.91 -4.81
C LEU A 90 16.89 -0.90 -3.76
N ARG A 91 17.49 0.31 -3.70
CA ARG A 91 17.02 1.40 -2.83
C ARG A 91 16.00 2.32 -3.54
N LEU A 92 14.88 1.75 -3.98
CA LEU A 92 13.71 2.57 -4.35
C LEU A 92 12.79 2.57 -3.14
N LEU A 93 12.76 3.71 -2.47
CA LEU A 93 11.97 3.94 -1.27
C LEU A 93 10.62 4.57 -1.69
N TRP A 94 9.54 4.13 -1.06
CA TRP A 94 8.36 3.57 -1.73
C TRP A 94 7.10 4.41 -1.49
N TYR A 95 6.41 4.74 -2.58
CA TYR A 95 5.09 5.38 -2.61
C TYR A 95 4.03 4.32 -2.95
N LEU A 96 3.60 3.53 -1.96
CA LEU A 96 2.73 2.39 -2.21
C LEU A 96 1.31 2.84 -2.58
N PRO A 97 0.84 2.61 -3.82
CA PRO A 97 -0.48 3.05 -4.24
C PRO A 97 -1.59 2.48 -3.34
N LEU A 98 -1.42 1.23 -2.89
CA LEU A 98 -2.41 0.59 -2.01
C LEU A 98 -2.54 1.28 -0.64
N ALA A 99 -1.42 1.59 0.02
CA ALA A 99 -1.45 2.26 1.32
C ALA A 99 -2.01 3.69 1.17
N ILE A 100 -1.65 4.38 0.09
CA ILE A 100 -2.13 5.72 -0.24
C ILE A 100 -3.65 5.72 -0.45
N ILE A 101 -4.18 4.80 -1.26
CA ILE A 101 -5.63 4.70 -1.51
C ILE A 101 -6.39 4.36 -0.22
N GLN A 102 -5.84 3.50 0.64
CA GLN A 102 -6.45 3.18 1.92
C GLN A 102 -6.45 4.39 2.87
N ALA A 103 -5.35 5.15 2.92
CA ALA A 103 -5.26 6.39 3.68
C ALA A 103 -6.29 7.42 3.17
N GLY A 104 -6.35 7.65 1.86
CA GLY A 104 -7.31 8.57 1.26
C GLY A 104 -8.74 8.14 1.50
N ALA A 105 -9.08 6.85 1.32
CA ALA A 105 -10.42 6.34 1.62
C ALA A 105 -10.82 6.58 3.08
N PHE A 106 -9.89 6.37 4.02
CA PHE A 106 -10.12 6.70 5.43
C PHE A 106 -10.33 8.20 5.65
N ILE A 107 -9.48 9.05 5.07
CA ILE A 107 -9.59 10.51 5.18
C ILE A 107 -10.93 10.99 4.62
N SER A 108 -11.34 10.48 3.46
CA SER A 108 -12.63 10.81 2.84
C SER A 108 -13.81 10.49 3.76
N LYS A 109 -13.74 9.39 4.52
CA LYS A 109 -14.80 8.99 5.45
C LYS A 109 -14.76 9.70 6.80
N SER A 110 -13.60 10.21 7.20
CA SER A 110 -13.39 10.78 8.53
C SER A 110 -13.26 12.30 8.54
N GLY A 111 -12.94 12.91 7.39
CA GLY A 111 -12.76 14.35 7.20
C GLY A 111 -11.51 14.93 7.88
N ILE A 112 -10.50 14.10 8.18
CA ILE A 112 -9.34 14.52 9.00
C ILE A 112 -8.00 14.45 8.27
N LEU A 113 -7.85 15.20 7.17
CA LEU A 113 -6.60 15.25 6.41
C LEU A 113 -5.41 15.74 7.27
N ASP A 114 -5.61 16.83 8.02
CA ASP A 114 -4.60 17.48 8.87
C ASP A 114 -4.12 16.60 10.04
N LYS A 115 -5.02 15.79 10.61
CA LYS A 115 -4.72 14.94 11.79
C LYS A 115 -4.34 13.50 11.42
N TYR A 116 -4.50 13.11 10.16
CA TYR A 116 -4.22 11.74 9.73
C TYR A 116 -2.78 11.33 10.04
N LEU A 117 -1.83 12.26 9.90
CA LEU A 117 -0.42 11.99 10.10
C LEU A 117 -0.10 11.57 11.55
N ASP A 118 -0.68 12.26 12.52
CA ASP A 118 -0.48 11.96 13.94
C ASP A 118 -1.15 10.64 14.31
N LEU A 119 -2.37 10.41 13.81
CA LEU A 119 -3.07 9.13 13.97
C LEU A 119 -2.25 7.96 13.41
N TYR A 120 -1.64 8.14 12.24
CA TYR A 120 -0.79 7.12 11.63
C TYR A 120 0.43 6.79 12.51
N LYS A 121 1.14 7.82 12.99
CA LYS A 121 2.33 7.64 13.87
C LYS A 121 1.98 6.92 15.16
N GLU A 122 0.85 7.24 15.79
CA GLU A 122 0.40 6.60 17.02
C GLU A 122 0.11 5.10 16.83
N ASN A 123 -0.58 4.75 15.75
CA ASN A 123 -0.91 3.35 15.44
C ASN A 123 0.31 2.56 15.02
N GLN A 124 1.18 3.13 14.20
CA GLN A 124 2.46 2.52 13.84
C GLN A 124 3.30 2.22 15.10
N ALA A 125 3.38 3.16 16.04
CA ALA A 125 4.10 2.96 17.29
C ALA A 125 3.50 1.85 18.16
N LYS A 126 2.17 1.66 18.15
CA LYS A 126 1.51 0.53 18.83
C LYS A 126 1.91 -0.80 18.19
N LEU A 127 1.82 -0.91 16.87
CA LEU A 127 2.17 -2.11 16.13
C LEU A 127 3.63 -2.54 16.29
N LEU A 128 4.55 -1.58 16.28
CA LEU A 128 5.98 -1.88 16.47
C LEU A 128 6.29 -2.41 17.88
N ARG A 129 5.52 -2.02 18.90
CA ARG A 129 5.66 -2.59 20.26
C ARG A 129 5.19 -4.03 20.34
N GLU A 130 4.22 -4.42 19.51
CA GLU A 130 3.61 -5.75 19.50
C GLU A 130 4.43 -6.80 18.75
N LYS A 131 5.52 -6.40 18.06
CA LYS A 131 6.45 -7.27 17.30
C LYS A 131 5.75 -8.39 16.50
N PRO A 132 4.90 -8.07 15.51
CA PRO A 132 4.37 -9.08 14.60
C PRO A 132 5.48 -9.88 13.92
N THR A 133 5.39 -11.20 14.07
CA THR A 133 6.37 -12.20 13.64
C THR A 133 6.34 -12.51 12.14
N GLN A 134 5.44 -11.90 11.38
CA GLN A 134 5.03 -12.40 10.05
C GLN A 134 5.58 -11.64 8.84
N SER A 135 6.50 -10.67 8.99
CA SER A 135 7.10 -10.01 7.81
C SER A 135 8.46 -9.36 8.08
N HIS A 136 9.46 -9.76 7.29
CA HIS A 136 10.76 -9.10 7.21
C HIS A 136 10.81 -7.94 6.19
N THR A 137 9.70 -7.60 5.54
CA THR A 137 9.66 -6.52 4.54
C THR A 137 8.93 -5.29 5.06
N ASP A 138 9.51 -4.13 4.77
CA ASP A 138 9.00 -2.81 5.18
C ASP A 138 7.62 -2.50 4.57
N TYR A 139 7.35 -3.02 3.37
CA TYR A 139 6.03 -2.96 2.73
C TYR A 139 4.90 -3.41 3.66
N ALA A 140 5.13 -4.52 4.37
CA ALA A 140 4.10 -5.08 5.21
C ALA A 140 3.74 -4.12 6.34
N TRP A 141 4.68 -3.33 6.85
CA TRP A 141 4.42 -2.44 7.98
C TRP A 141 3.55 -1.25 7.60
N THR A 142 3.82 -0.55 6.51
CA THR A 142 2.98 0.59 6.09
C THR A 142 1.60 0.13 5.63
N ALA A 143 1.53 -0.86 4.74
CA ALA A 143 0.23 -1.36 4.26
C ALA A 143 -0.60 -1.99 5.39
N TYR A 144 0.03 -2.66 6.34
CA TYR A 144 -0.67 -3.19 7.51
C TYR A 144 -1.13 -2.09 8.47
N THR A 145 -0.31 -1.05 8.69
CA THR A 145 -0.71 0.09 9.55
C THR A 145 -1.92 0.83 8.95
N THR A 146 -1.90 1.15 7.64
CA THR A 146 -3.04 1.82 6.98
C THR A 146 -4.28 0.92 6.96
N TRP A 147 -4.09 -0.38 6.76
CA TRP A 147 -5.17 -1.36 6.84
C TRP A 147 -5.75 -1.44 8.25
N GLN A 148 -4.92 -1.50 9.30
CA GLN A 148 -5.39 -1.62 10.68
C GLN A 148 -6.16 -0.38 11.12
N ILE A 149 -5.66 0.82 10.82
CA ILE A 149 -6.40 2.07 11.10
C ILE A 149 -7.78 2.05 10.45
N SER A 150 -7.86 1.62 9.19
CA SER A 150 -9.13 1.52 8.45
C SER A 150 -10.04 0.46 9.06
N PHE A 151 -9.50 -0.71 9.38
CA PHE A 151 -10.22 -1.82 9.97
C PHE A 151 -10.79 -1.45 11.34
N ASP A 152 -9.99 -0.79 12.18
CA ASP A 152 -10.39 -0.40 13.53
C ASP A 152 -11.56 0.58 13.55
N LYS A 153 -11.72 1.36 12.48
CA LYS A 153 -12.84 2.29 12.33
C LYS A 153 -14.15 1.63 11.91
N LEU A 154 -14.12 0.38 11.46
CA LEU A 154 -15.32 -0.37 11.10
C LEU A 154 -16.20 -0.68 12.33
N SER A 155 -17.51 -0.77 12.11
CA SER A 155 -18.46 -1.23 13.11
C SER A 155 -18.25 -2.72 13.44
N GLN A 156 -18.68 -3.16 14.63
CA GLN A 156 -18.53 -4.58 15.03
C GLN A 156 -19.16 -5.58 14.04
N PRO A 157 -20.34 -5.33 13.46
CA PRO A 157 -20.90 -6.21 12.44
C PRO A 157 -20.05 -6.28 11.17
N ALA A 158 -19.38 -5.18 10.79
CA ALA A 158 -18.51 -5.13 9.62
C ALA A 158 -17.15 -5.83 9.87
N LYS A 159 -16.69 -5.86 11.12
CA LYS A 159 -15.49 -6.61 11.54
C LYS A 159 -15.74 -8.11 11.65
N ASN A 160 -16.98 -8.52 11.91
CA ASN A 160 -17.39 -9.90 12.02
C ASN A 160 -18.53 -10.22 11.03
N PRO A 161 -18.22 -10.47 9.75
CA PRO A 161 -19.24 -10.66 8.71
C PRO A 161 -20.16 -11.87 8.97
N VAL A 162 -19.72 -12.85 9.78
CA VAL A 162 -20.56 -13.98 10.20
C VAL A 162 -21.65 -13.53 11.18
N ALA A 163 -21.37 -12.56 12.05
CA ALA A 163 -22.37 -12.00 12.97
C ALA A 163 -23.40 -11.11 12.25
N ALA A 164 -23.03 -10.50 11.11
CA ALA A 164 -23.94 -9.69 10.29
C ALA A 164 -24.99 -10.53 9.51
N LEU A 165 -24.79 -11.85 9.40
CA LEU A 165 -25.72 -12.78 8.76
C LEU A 165 -26.75 -13.36 9.75
N VAL A 166 -26.61 -13.10 11.05
CA VAL A 166 -27.61 -13.50 12.06
C VAL A 166 -28.76 -12.49 12.00
N VAL A 167 -29.74 -12.78 11.15
CA VAL A 167 -31.03 -12.09 11.13
C VAL A 167 -31.72 -12.34 12.48
N PRO A 168 -32.17 -11.30 13.23
CA PRO A 168 -32.98 -11.54 14.41
C PRO A 168 -34.28 -12.24 13.99
N ALA A 169 -34.58 -13.38 14.63
CA ALA A 169 -35.83 -14.11 14.42
C ALA A 169 -37.04 -13.22 14.78
N PRO A 170 -38.18 -13.37 14.07
CA PRO A 170 -39.38 -12.55 14.28
C PRO A 170 -39.99 -12.72 15.68
#